data_AF-A0A850PWP7-F1
#
_entry.id   AF-A0A850PWP7-F1
#
_cell.length_a   1.000
_cell.length_b   1.000
_cell.length_c   1.000
_cell.angle_alpha   90.00
_cell.angle_beta   90.00
_cell.angle_gamma   90.00
#
_symmetry.space_group_name_H-M   'P 1'
#
loop_
_entity.id
_entity.type
_entity.pdbx_description
1 polymer ?
#
loop_
_entity_poly.entity_id
_entity_poly.type
_entity_poly.pdbx_seq_one_letter_code
_entity_poly.pdbx_strand_id
1 'polypeptide(L)'
;MEILTAILLTLFLFYIFVGTGLFLFKCVKYSSDSFGTIIFLAFAAGTGIVGELIFLLASVQKLSPQYILTMLLITLITATAGWSTISFKDLLTILAPPENRIEWFTAIGTLFILAAGLTLSQTPEISKDALIYHLAVPKLYLKNNGFSFISGNIYSNLPLQSEMLYTIALFLKGDILAKGVNFLAFLTVLLWVKEFSSRILNSSFPYLSMFIFAMLPTAFSLSHVSYADLYCCLYVLAALHLFIQWQKKNSYTVIMLSAYFTGLAISTKYSALILPLLALLGILINFRESRDMRKLLYTLLLFVLVTFASGSLFYIKNFILTGNPLYPFFYEFFGGRGLDRELASL
;
A
#
# COMPACT_ATOMS: atom_id res chain seq x y z
N MET A 1 0.50 -28.30 9.92
CA MET A 1 -0.76 -27.54 10.06
C MET A 1 -0.55 -26.02 10.11
N GLU A 2 0.53 -25.52 10.72
CA GLU A 2 0.74 -24.08 10.86
C GLU A 2 0.95 -23.34 9.53
N ILE A 3 1.78 -23.88 8.62
CA ILE A 3 2.03 -23.28 7.29
C ILE A 3 0.74 -23.20 6.47
N LEU A 4 -0.04 -24.28 6.42
CA LEU A 4 -1.32 -24.29 5.69
C LEU A 4 -2.27 -23.22 6.23
N THR A 5 -2.32 -23.03 7.55
CA THR A 5 -3.15 -21.99 8.17
C THR A 5 -2.69 -20.59 7.77
N ALA A 6 -1.38 -20.33 7.77
CA ALA A 6 -0.83 -19.05 7.35
C ALA A 6 -1.13 -18.74 5.87
N ILE A 7 -1.02 -19.73 4.98
CA ILE A 7 -1.37 -19.59 3.57
C ILE A 7 -2.86 -19.28 3.39
N LEU A 8 -3.74 -20.01 4.07
CA LEU A 8 -5.19 -19.76 4.00
C LEU A 8 -5.56 -18.36 4.52
N LEU A 9 -4.95 -17.92 5.62
CA LEU A 9 -5.15 -16.56 6.15
C LEU A 9 -4.59 -15.49 5.21
N THR A 10 -3.47 -15.77 4.53
CA THR A 10 -2.91 -14.87 3.51
C THR A 10 -3.89 -14.71 2.35
N LEU A 11 -4.45 -15.81 1.84
CA LEU A 11 -5.47 -15.77 0.78
C LEU A 11 -6.76 -15.09 1.23
N PHE A 12 -7.18 -15.29 2.48
CA PHE A 12 -8.32 -14.60 3.08
C PHE A 12 -8.11 -13.08 3.12
N LEU A 13 -6.93 -12.62 3.54
CA LEU A 13 -6.61 -11.20 3.54
C LEU A 13 -6.48 -10.64 2.13
N PHE A 14 -5.93 -11.39 1.18
CA PHE A 14 -5.96 -11.01 -0.25
C PHE A 14 -7.39 -10.79 -0.74
N TYR A 15 -8.31 -11.71 -0.42
CA TYR A 15 -9.72 -11.58 -0.76
C TYR A 15 -10.33 -10.30 -0.16
N ILE A 16 -10.06 -10.02 1.11
CA ILE A 16 -10.53 -8.80 1.78
C ILE A 16 -9.98 -7.54 1.11
N PHE A 17 -8.67 -7.47 0.88
CA PHE A 17 -8.02 -6.28 0.32
C PHE A 17 -8.54 -6.00 -1.09
N VAL A 18 -8.46 -6.97 -2.00
CA VAL A 18 -8.96 -6.77 -3.37
C VAL A 18 -10.45 -6.45 -3.36
N GLY A 19 -11.26 -7.24 -2.66
CA GLY A 19 -12.71 -7.04 -2.61
C GLY A 19 -13.11 -5.66 -2.09
N THR A 20 -12.47 -5.18 -1.02
CA THR A 20 -12.76 -3.86 -0.45
C THR A 20 -12.43 -2.74 -1.43
N GLY A 21 -11.31 -2.83 -2.16
CA GLY A 21 -10.98 -1.86 -3.20
C GLY A 21 -11.90 -1.92 -4.41
N LEU A 22 -12.37 -3.11 -4.80
CA LEU A 22 -13.37 -3.26 -5.86
C LEU A 22 -14.70 -2.63 -5.47
N PHE A 23 -15.11 -2.78 -4.22
CA PHE A 23 -16.29 -2.12 -3.69
C PHE A 23 -16.14 -0.59 -3.75
N LEU A 24 -14.99 -0.05 -3.37
CA LEU A 24 -14.70 1.38 -3.56
C LEU A 24 -14.88 1.80 -5.02
N PHE A 25 -14.29 1.06 -5.98
CA PHE A 25 -14.39 1.39 -7.41
C PHE A 25 -15.82 1.28 -7.94
N LYS A 26 -16.62 0.34 -7.44
CA LYS A 26 -18.06 0.29 -7.70
C LYS A 26 -18.76 1.57 -7.22
N CYS A 27 -18.48 2.03 -6.00
CA CYS A 27 -19.08 3.23 -5.43
C CYS A 27 -18.71 4.51 -6.19
N VAL A 28 -17.44 4.65 -6.60
CA VAL A 28 -16.98 5.84 -7.35
C VAL A 28 -17.12 5.69 -8.86
N LYS A 29 -17.70 4.58 -9.34
CA LYS A 29 -17.87 4.25 -10.76
C LYS A 29 -16.56 4.33 -11.56
N TYR A 30 -15.46 3.89 -10.95
CA TYR A 30 -14.16 3.81 -11.62
C TYR A 30 -14.09 2.51 -12.43
N SER A 31 -13.58 2.62 -13.66
CA SER A 31 -13.30 1.50 -14.54
C SER A 31 -11.96 1.68 -15.25
N SER A 32 -11.35 0.56 -15.61
CA SER A 32 -10.12 0.50 -16.39
C SER A 32 -10.26 -0.54 -17.49
N ASP A 33 -9.53 -0.36 -18.59
CA ASP A 33 -9.58 -1.24 -19.77
C ASP A 33 -8.82 -2.56 -19.54
N SER A 34 -8.10 -2.66 -18.42
CA SER A 34 -7.41 -3.87 -17.99
C SER A 34 -7.92 -4.34 -16.64
N PHE A 35 -8.35 -5.59 -16.61
CA PHE A 35 -8.74 -6.24 -15.38
C PHE A 35 -7.54 -6.47 -14.43
N GLY A 36 -6.34 -6.74 -14.96
CA GLY A 36 -5.11 -6.80 -14.16
C GLY A 36 -4.79 -5.48 -13.46
N THR A 37 -5.00 -4.36 -14.17
CA THR A 37 -4.89 -3.01 -13.56
C THR A 37 -5.97 -2.78 -12.50
N ILE A 38 -7.21 -3.23 -12.71
CA ILE A 38 -8.27 -3.14 -11.70
C ILE A 38 -7.87 -3.90 -10.43
N ILE A 39 -7.39 -5.14 -10.53
CA ILE A 39 -6.96 -5.93 -9.37
C ILE A 39 -5.79 -5.27 -8.64
N PHE A 40 -4.80 -4.75 -9.38
CA PHE A 40 -3.70 -4.00 -8.78
C PHE A 40 -4.18 -2.78 -7.98
N LEU A 41 -5.00 -1.93 -8.61
CA LEU A 41 -5.51 -0.72 -7.97
C LEU A 41 -6.47 -1.06 -6.81
N ALA A 42 -7.24 -2.14 -6.93
CA ALA A 42 -8.19 -2.57 -5.90
C ALA A 42 -7.46 -3.14 -4.68
N PHE A 43 -6.44 -3.97 -4.88
CA PHE A 43 -5.57 -4.43 -3.79
C PHE A 43 -4.96 -3.23 -3.05
N ALA A 44 -4.38 -2.27 -3.78
CA ALA A 44 -3.82 -1.05 -3.21
C ALA A 44 -4.88 -0.24 -2.43
N ALA A 45 -6.07 -0.04 -3.00
CA ALA A 45 -7.13 0.71 -2.34
C ALA A 45 -7.58 0.01 -1.05
N GLY A 46 -7.76 -1.31 -1.10
CA GLY A 46 -8.19 -2.09 0.06
C GLY A 46 -7.15 -2.17 1.16
N THR A 47 -5.86 -2.31 0.84
CA THR A 47 -4.79 -2.22 1.84
C THR A 47 -4.73 -0.83 2.46
N GLY A 48 -4.98 0.22 1.68
CA GLY A 48 -5.16 1.57 2.19
C GLY A 48 -6.31 1.67 3.20
N ILE A 49 -7.51 1.28 2.78
CA ILE A 49 -8.73 1.37 3.61
C ILE A 49 -8.57 0.54 4.89
N VAL A 50 -8.11 -0.71 4.80
CA VAL A 50 -7.96 -1.57 5.97
C VAL A 50 -6.90 -1.02 6.93
N GLY A 51 -5.79 -0.48 6.41
CA GLY A 51 -4.78 0.19 7.24
C GLY A 51 -5.34 1.42 7.96
N GLU A 52 -6.12 2.26 7.26
CA GLU A 52 -6.78 3.42 7.86
C GLU A 52 -7.85 3.02 8.89
N LEU A 53 -8.60 1.94 8.67
CA LEU A 53 -9.56 1.44 9.65
C LEU A 53 -8.88 0.96 10.94
N ILE A 54 -7.75 0.26 10.84
CA ILE A 54 -6.94 -0.10 12.01
C ILE A 54 -6.38 1.15 12.69
N PHE A 55 -5.90 2.13 11.92
CA PHE A 55 -5.45 3.41 12.47
C PHE A 55 -6.57 4.08 13.28
N LEU A 56 -7.80 4.12 12.75
CA LEU A 56 -8.94 4.70 13.43
C LEU A 56 -9.31 3.95 14.71
N LEU A 57 -9.27 2.60 14.70
CA LEU A 57 -9.47 1.83 15.94
C LEU A 57 -8.37 2.11 16.97
N ALA A 58 -7.12 2.24 16.52
CA ALA A 58 -5.99 2.54 17.38
C ALA A 58 -6.03 3.94 17.98
N SER A 59 -6.54 4.93 17.25
CA SER A 59 -6.64 6.31 17.72
C SER A 59 -7.67 6.48 18.85
N VAL A 60 -8.69 5.62 18.90
CA VAL A 60 -9.71 5.62 19.96
C VAL A 60 -9.50 4.54 21.04
N GLN A 61 -8.31 3.92 21.08
CA GLN A 61 -7.95 2.85 22.02
C GLN A 61 -8.88 1.61 21.96
N LYS A 62 -9.22 1.17 20.74
CA LYS A 62 -10.11 0.02 20.47
C LYS A 62 -9.45 -1.10 19.65
N LEU A 63 -8.14 -1.35 19.77
CA LEU A 63 -7.47 -2.52 19.17
C LEU A 63 -7.65 -3.83 19.96
N SER A 64 -8.82 -4.05 20.57
CA SER A 64 -9.09 -5.33 21.23
C SER A 64 -9.63 -6.37 20.23
N PRO A 65 -9.57 -7.68 20.55
CA PRO A 65 -9.99 -8.74 19.63
C PRO A 65 -11.39 -8.56 19.05
N GLN A 66 -12.35 -8.07 19.87
CA GLN A 66 -13.73 -7.85 19.44
C GLN A 66 -13.81 -6.86 18.27
N TYR A 67 -13.18 -5.68 18.40
CA TYR A 67 -13.27 -4.64 17.37
C TYR A 67 -12.49 -5.01 16.11
N ILE A 68 -11.35 -5.69 16.25
CA ILE A 68 -10.60 -6.20 15.08
C ILE A 68 -11.46 -7.21 14.31
N LEU A 69 -12.10 -8.16 15.00
CA LEU A 69 -12.98 -9.14 14.36
C LEU A 69 -14.23 -8.50 13.75
N THR A 70 -14.84 -7.50 14.41
CA THR A 70 -15.96 -6.74 13.83
C THR A 70 -15.54 -5.99 12.57
N MET A 71 -14.37 -5.35 12.58
CA MET A 71 -13.84 -4.66 11.40
C MET A 71 -13.53 -5.66 10.27
N LEU A 72 -12.95 -6.82 10.57
CA LEU A 72 -12.75 -7.90 9.60
C LEU A 72 -14.07 -8.42 9.02
N LEU A 73 -15.12 -8.51 9.84
CA LEU A 73 -16.45 -8.89 9.36
C LEU A 73 -17.06 -7.84 8.42
N ILE A 74 -16.97 -6.55 8.77
CA ILE A 74 -17.45 -5.45 7.91
C ILE A 74 -16.68 -5.44 6.59
N THR A 75 -15.36 -5.56 6.64
CA THR A 75 -14.51 -5.57 5.44
C THR A 75 -14.71 -6.83 4.61
N LEU A 76 -15.04 -7.96 5.23
CA LEU A 76 -15.46 -9.16 4.51
C LEU A 76 -16.79 -8.93 3.76
N ILE A 77 -17.78 -8.28 4.38
CA ILE A 77 -19.05 -7.95 3.72
C ILE A 77 -18.80 -7.03 2.53
N THR A 78 -18.04 -5.94 2.70
CA THR A 78 -17.71 -5.05 1.57
C THR A 78 -16.90 -5.77 0.51
N ALA A 79 -15.99 -6.68 0.91
CA ALA A 79 -15.21 -7.46 -0.03
C ALA A 79 -16.08 -8.39 -0.88
N THR A 80 -17.03 -9.11 -0.27
CA THR A 80 -17.97 -9.95 -1.01
C THR A 80 -18.82 -9.14 -2.01
N ALA A 81 -19.27 -7.95 -1.59
CA ALA A 81 -20.00 -7.03 -2.47
C ALA A 81 -19.12 -6.49 -3.61
N GLY A 82 -17.83 -6.27 -3.38
CA GLY A 82 -16.86 -5.89 -4.42
C GLY A 82 -16.58 -7.03 -5.40
N TRP A 83 -16.31 -8.25 -4.93
CA TRP A 83 -16.11 -9.41 -5.80
C TRP A 83 -17.34 -9.75 -6.65
N SER A 84 -18.55 -9.42 -6.17
CA SER A 84 -19.78 -9.61 -6.95
C SER A 84 -19.84 -8.79 -8.25
N THR A 85 -18.99 -7.77 -8.42
CA THR A 85 -18.95 -6.96 -9.66
C THR A 85 -18.09 -7.60 -10.75
N ILE A 86 -17.49 -8.75 -10.48
CA ILE A 86 -16.49 -9.36 -11.34
C ILE A 86 -16.93 -10.75 -11.74
N SER A 87 -16.75 -11.08 -13.02
CA SER A 87 -16.98 -12.44 -13.51
C SER A 87 -15.69 -13.27 -13.44
N PHE A 88 -15.83 -14.58 -13.32
CA PHE A 88 -14.68 -15.50 -13.41
C PHE A 88 -13.92 -15.36 -14.75
N LYS A 89 -14.62 -15.00 -15.84
CA LYS A 89 -13.99 -14.76 -17.14
C LYS A 89 -13.01 -13.59 -17.10
N ASP A 90 -13.31 -12.55 -16.33
CA ASP A 90 -12.42 -11.40 -16.17
C ASP A 90 -11.11 -11.82 -15.50
N LEU A 91 -11.17 -12.67 -14.46
CA LEU A 91 -9.97 -13.22 -13.81
C LEU A 91 -9.08 -13.99 -14.77
N LEU A 92 -9.68 -14.78 -15.67
CA LEU A 92 -8.91 -15.55 -16.66
C LEU A 92 -8.11 -14.65 -17.61
N THR A 93 -8.55 -13.40 -17.86
CA THR A 93 -7.81 -12.47 -18.72
C THR A 93 -6.45 -12.05 -18.12
N ILE A 94 -6.29 -12.09 -16.80
CA ILE A 94 -5.01 -11.81 -16.13
C ILE A 94 -3.96 -12.87 -16.48
N LEU A 95 -4.43 -14.11 -16.62
CA LEU A 95 -3.62 -15.30 -16.87
C LEU A 95 -3.31 -15.51 -18.36
N ALA A 96 -3.44 -14.47 -19.19
CA ALA A 96 -3.11 -14.53 -20.62
C ALA A 96 -1.74 -15.19 -20.84
N PRO A 97 -1.67 -16.29 -21.60
CA PRO A 97 -0.47 -17.12 -21.67
C PRO A 97 0.69 -16.42 -22.38
N PRO A 98 1.95 -16.80 -22.08
CA PRO A 98 3.11 -16.36 -22.82
C PRO A 98 3.01 -16.67 -24.33
N GLU A 99 3.39 -15.72 -25.19
CA GLU A 99 3.24 -15.87 -26.65
C GLU A 99 4.42 -16.58 -27.32
N ASN A 100 5.63 -16.48 -26.76
CA ASN A 100 6.85 -16.97 -27.37
C ASN A 100 7.77 -17.70 -26.37
N ARG A 101 8.85 -18.34 -26.88
CA ARG A 101 9.75 -19.16 -26.06
C ARG A 101 10.44 -18.38 -24.93
N ILE A 102 10.80 -17.11 -25.17
CA ILE A 102 11.45 -16.26 -24.17
C ILE A 102 10.46 -15.92 -23.05
N GLU A 103 9.22 -15.59 -23.41
CA GLU A 103 8.16 -15.31 -22.46
C GLU A 103 7.80 -16.56 -21.63
N TRP A 104 7.77 -17.76 -22.25
CA TRP A 104 7.57 -19.01 -21.50
C TRP A 104 8.71 -19.27 -20.52
N PHE A 105 9.96 -19.12 -20.97
CA PHE A 105 11.14 -19.32 -20.11
C PHE A 105 11.13 -18.37 -18.91
N THR A 106 10.84 -17.09 -19.14
CA THR A 106 10.80 -16.05 -18.10
C THR A 106 9.57 -16.17 -17.20
N ALA A 107 8.43 -16.65 -17.70
CA ALA A 107 7.27 -16.98 -16.88
C ALA A 107 7.58 -18.13 -15.90
N ILE A 108 8.24 -19.19 -16.37
CA ILE A 108 8.68 -20.31 -15.52
C ILE A 108 9.72 -19.84 -14.50
N GLY A 109 10.69 -19.02 -14.93
CA GLY A 109 11.67 -18.41 -14.04
C GLY A 109 11.00 -17.54 -12.96
N THR A 110 10.01 -16.74 -13.33
CA THR A 110 9.22 -15.94 -12.39
C THR A 110 8.48 -16.83 -11.40
N LEU A 111 7.85 -17.92 -11.86
CA LEU A 111 7.18 -18.87 -10.97
C LEU A 111 8.15 -19.48 -9.95
N PHE A 112 9.38 -19.81 -10.35
CA PHE A 112 10.42 -20.30 -9.44
C PHE A 112 10.77 -19.25 -8.36
N ILE A 113 10.93 -17.98 -8.75
CA ILE A 113 11.19 -16.87 -7.81
C ILE A 113 10.01 -16.68 -6.85
N LEU A 114 8.77 -16.75 -7.36
CA LEU A 114 7.57 -16.66 -6.53
C LEU A 114 7.48 -17.82 -5.53
N ALA A 115 7.80 -19.04 -5.96
CA ALA A 115 7.82 -20.20 -5.07
C ALA A 115 8.90 -20.06 -3.98
N ALA A 116 10.09 -19.56 -4.33
CA ALA A 116 11.15 -19.28 -3.38
C ALA A 116 10.75 -18.18 -2.38
N GLY A 117 10.22 -17.06 -2.86
CA GLY A 117 9.75 -15.95 -2.02
C GLY A 117 8.61 -16.37 -1.09
N LEU A 118 7.64 -17.14 -1.60
CA LEU A 118 6.56 -17.71 -0.78
C LEU A 118 7.14 -18.63 0.30
N THR A 119 8.04 -19.53 -0.04
CA THR A 119 8.67 -20.46 0.93
C THR A 119 9.39 -19.68 2.03
N LEU A 120 10.17 -18.66 1.67
CA LEU A 120 10.86 -17.79 2.61
C LEU A 120 9.90 -16.93 3.44
N SER A 121 8.73 -16.55 2.90
CA SER A 121 7.71 -15.84 3.68
C SER A 121 7.12 -16.70 4.80
N GLN A 122 7.20 -18.04 4.68
CA GLN A 122 6.68 -18.98 5.67
C GLN A 122 7.66 -19.28 6.83
N THR A 123 8.85 -18.68 6.82
CA THR A 123 9.81 -18.77 7.93
C THR A 123 9.63 -17.62 8.93
N PRO A 124 10.12 -17.75 10.17
CA PRO A 124 10.13 -16.64 11.13
C PRO A 124 10.82 -15.38 10.58
N GLU A 125 10.40 -14.21 11.06
CA GLU A 125 11.06 -12.95 10.72
C GLU A 125 12.38 -12.81 11.48
N ILE A 126 13.44 -12.47 10.75
CA ILE A 126 14.79 -12.29 11.30
C ILE A 126 15.39 -10.93 10.93
N SER A 127 14.68 -10.14 10.13
CA SER A 127 15.18 -8.86 9.63
C SER A 127 15.20 -7.82 10.73
N LYS A 128 16.35 -7.15 10.87
CA LYS A 128 16.62 -6.20 11.96
C LYS A 128 15.51 -5.15 12.09
N ASP A 129 15.21 -4.42 11.03
CA ASP A 129 14.26 -3.31 11.09
C ASP A 129 12.83 -3.79 11.33
N ALA A 130 12.49 -4.98 10.81
CA ALA A 130 11.19 -5.59 11.04
C ALA A 130 10.98 -5.89 12.53
N LEU A 131 12.00 -6.45 13.17
CA LEU A 131 11.98 -6.74 14.60
C LEU A 131 12.12 -5.50 15.49
N ILE A 132 12.74 -4.41 15.00
CA ILE A 132 12.86 -3.15 15.75
C ILE A 132 11.55 -2.37 15.74
N TYR A 133 10.87 -2.27 14.58
CA TYR A 133 9.67 -1.43 14.50
C TYR A 133 8.55 -1.94 13.60
N HIS A 134 8.80 -2.51 12.42
CA HIS A 134 7.67 -2.86 11.54
C HIS A 134 6.71 -3.88 12.17
N LEU A 135 7.20 -4.77 13.04
CA LEU A 135 6.38 -5.73 13.79
C LEU A 135 6.30 -5.39 15.28
N ALA A 136 7.38 -4.91 15.89
CA ALA A 136 7.41 -4.62 17.32
C ALA A 136 6.47 -3.48 17.71
N VAL A 137 6.38 -2.42 16.92
CA VAL A 137 5.50 -1.28 17.21
C VAL A 137 4.02 -1.68 17.09
N PRO A 138 3.55 -2.32 16.00
CA PRO A 138 2.21 -2.90 15.93
C PRO A 138 1.86 -3.85 17.07
N LYS A 139 2.81 -4.72 17.47
CA LYS A 139 2.62 -5.64 18.60
C LYS A 139 2.40 -4.90 19.92
N LEU A 140 3.09 -3.79 20.13
CA LEU A 140 2.89 -2.92 21.29
C LEU A 140 1.55 -2.17 21.23
N TYR A 141 1.11 -1.74 20.04
CA TYR A 141 -0.22 -1.14 19.88
C TYR A 141 -1.34 -2.14 20.20
N LEU A 142 -1.23 -3.40 19.76
CA LEU A 142 -2.15 -4.47 20.16
C LEU A 142 -2.18 -4.64 21.69
N LYS A 143 -0.99 -4.71 22.32
CA LYS A 143 -0.87 -4.87 23.78
C LYS A 143 -1.51 -3.72 24.55
N ASN A 144 -1.40 -2.49 24.02
CA ASN A 144 -1.90 -1.28 24.66
C ASN A 144 -3.34 -0.92 24.25
N ASN A 145 -4.01 -1.77 23.45
CA ASN A 145 -5.32 -1.52 22.84
C ASN A 145 -5.37 -0.30 21.90
N GLY A 146 -4.24 0.24 21.44
CA GLY A 146 -4.18 1.35 20.50
C GLY A 146 -2.86 2.13 20.58
N PHE A 147 -2.88 3.38 20.13
CA PHE A 147 -1.66 4.19 20.07
C PHE A 147 -1.15 4.57 21.45
N SER A 148 0.17 4.47 21.59
CA SER A 148 0.91 4.86 22.79
C SER A 148 2.29 5.38 22.40
N PHE A 149 2.81 6.37 23.14
CA PHE A 149 4.20 6.78 23.01
C PHE A 149 5.15 5.68 23.49
N ILE A 150 6.07 5.23 22.64
CA ILE A 150 7.03 4.16 22.96
C ILE A 150 8.40 4.79 23.18
N SER A 151 8.76 4.97 24.45
CA SER A 151 10.04 5.59 24.85
C SER A 151 11.24 4.81 24.31
N GLY A 152 12.24 5.52 23.80
CA GLY A 152 13.48 4.93 23.27
C GLY A 152 13.36 4.29 21.88
N ASN A 153 12.18 4.26 21.26
CA ASN A 153 12.00 3.78 19.89
C ASN A 153 11.49 4.91 18.99
N ILE A 154 12.44 5.62 18.35
CA ILE A 154 12.11 6.75 17.47
C ILE A 154 11.25 6.34 16.28
N TYR A 155 11.37 5.08 15.83
CA TYR A 155 10.64 4.55 14.69
C TYR A 155 9.14 4.39 14.95
N SER A 156 8.71 4.38 16.22
CA SER A 156 7.29 4.27 16.60
C SER A 156 6.41 5.44 16.16
N ASN A 157 7.03 6.55 15.77
CA ASN A 157 6.34 7.75 15.27
C ASN A 157 6.78 8.08 13.83
N LEU A 158 7.23 7.10 13.06
CA LEU A 158 7.26 7.23 11.61
C LEU A 158 5.84 7.14 11.03
N PRO A 159 5.64 7.45 9.74
CA PRO A 159 4.45 7.04 9.01
C PRO A 159 4.41 5.51 8.99
N LEU A 160 3.31 4.91 9.47
CA LEU A 160 3.21 3.46 9.74
C LEU A 160 1.97 2.84 9.07
N GLN A 161 1.57 3.34 7.90
CA GLN A 161 0.35 2.88 7.21
C GLN A 161 0.40 1.38 6.87
N SER A 162 1.53 0.87 6.37
CA SER A 162 1.70 -0.56 6.09
C SER A 162 1.69 -1.43 7.35
N GLU A 163 2.20 -0.89 8.45
CA GLU A 163 2.34 -1.58 9.73
C GLU A 163 0.98 -1.73 10.43
N MET A 164 -0.01 -0.90 10.08
CA MET A 164 -1.40 -1.14 10.46
C MET A 164 -1.94 -2.44 9.86
N LEU A 165 -1.46 -2.86 8.68
CA LEU A 165 -1.80 -4.17 8.12
C LEU A 165 -1.09 -5.30 8.86
N TYR A 166 0.15 -5.09 9.28
CA TYR A 166 0.88 -6.05 10.12
C TYR A 166 0.25 -6.22 11.50
N THR A 167 -0.47 -5.22 12.00
CA THR A 167 -1.28 -5.33 13.23
C THR A 167 -2.31 -6.47 13.11
N ILE A 168 -3.00 -6.58 11.97
CA ILE A 168 -3.97 -7.66 11.71
C ILE A 168 -3.26 -9.01 11.61
N ALA A 169 -2.14 -9.05 10.88
CA ALA A 169 -1.38 -10.28 10.70
C ALA A 169 -0.86 -10.83 12.04
N LEU A 170 -0.31 -9.94 12.89
CA LEU A 170 0.18 -10.27 14.22
C LEU A 170 -0.94 -10.77 15.13
N PHE A 171 -2.14 -10.16 15.06
CA PHE A 171 -3.31 -10.62 15.81
C PHE A 171 -3.75 -12.03 15.40
N LEU A 172 -3.75 -12.34 14.10
CA LEU A 172 -4.27 -13.62 13.59
C LEU A 172 -3.26 -14.77 13.69
N LYS A 173 -1.99 -14.56 13.32
CA LYS A 173 -1.01 -15.65 13.21
C LYS A 173 0.46 -15.25 13.41
N GLY A 174 0.73 -13.98 13.75
CA GLY A 174 2.09 -13.52 14.03
C GLY A 174 2.83 -12.99 12.80
N ASP A 175 4.16 -13.02 12.91
CA ASP A 175 5.11 -12.51 11.92
C ASP A 175 5.09 -13.27 10.58
N ILE A 176 4.88 -14.59 10.62
CA ILE A 176 4.76 -15.42 9.40
C ILE A 176 3.64 -14.91 8.49
N LEU A 177 2.48 -14.56 9.06
CA LEU A 177 1.39 -13.98 8.28
C LEU A 177 1.70 -12.54 7.84
N ALA A 178 2.49 -11.78 8.59
CA ALA A 178 2.89 -10.44 8.18
C ALA A 178 3.77 -10.49 6.92
N LYS A 179 4.72 -11.44 6.88
CA LYS A 179 5.52 -11.74 5.68
C LYS A 179 4.63 -12.22 4.52
N GLY A 180 3.64 -13.07 4.79
CA GLY A 180 2.65 -13.50 3.79
C GLY A 180 1.84 -12.34 3.21
N VAL A 181 1.38 -11.43 4.06
CA VAL A 181 0.66 -10.21 3.65
C VAL A 181 1.56 -9.29 2.82
N ASN A 182 2.82 -9.11 3.20
CA ASN A 182 3.79 -8.37 2.39
C ASN A 182 4.10 -9.05 1.04
N PHE A 183 4.16 -10.38 1.00
CA PHE A 183 4.33 -11.14 -0.24
C PHE A 183 3.18 -10.90 -1.23
N LEU A 184 1.94 -10.66 -0.75
CA LEU A 184 0.83 -10.24 -1.63
C LEU A 184 1.09 -8.89 -2.29
N ALA A 185 1.73 -7.94 -1.60
CA ALA A 185 2.13 -6.67 -2.20
C ALA A 185 3.17 -6.89 -3.31
N PHE A 186 4.13 -7.81 -3.11
CA PHE A 186 5.09 -8.19 -4.15
C PHE A 186 4.41 -8.78 -5.39
N LEU A 187 3.50 -9.74 -5.21
CA LEU A 187 2.72 -10.32 -6.31
C LEU A 187 1.94 -9.26 -7.10
N THR A 188 1.36 -8.31 -6.38
CA THR A 188 0.53 -7.26 -6.96
C THR A 188 1.37 -6.21 -7.71
N VAL A 189 2.55 -5.87 -7.20
CA VAL A 189 3.52 -5.03 -7.94
C VAL A 189 4.00 -5.74 -9.21
N LEU A 190 4.29 -7.04 -9.16
CA LEU A 190 4.64 -7.82 -10.35
C LEU A 190 3.52 -7.84 -11.40
N LEU A 191 2.27 -8.02 -10.95
CA LEU A 191 1.10 -7.90 -11.83
C LEU A 191 1.05 -6.53 -12.51
N TRP A 192 1.31 -5.45 -11.78
CA TRP A 192 1.36 -4.12 -12.38
C TRP A 192 2.51 -3.96 -13.38
N VAL A 193 3.70 -4.50 -13.09
CA VAL A 193 4.83 -4.46 -14.04
C VAL A 193 4.45 -5.16 -15.35
N LYS A 194 3.75 -6.30 -15.27
CA LYS A 194 3.21 -7.01 -16.45
C LYS A 194 2.27 -6.11 -17.25
N GLU A 195 1.26 -5.52 -16.59
CA GLU A 195 0.23 -4.70 -17.23
C GLU A 195 0.78 -3.38 -17.78
N PHE A 196 1.72 -2.76 -17.06
CA PHE A 196 2.41 -1.56 -17.49
C PHE A 196 3.22 -1.83 -18.76
N SER A 197 3.99 -2.92 -18.77
CA SER A 197 4.79 -3.32 -19.93
C SER A 197 3.91 -3.62 -21.16
N SER A 198 2.85 -4.43 -21.00
CA SER A 198 2.02 -4.83 -22.13
C SER A 198 1.13 -3.70 -22.67
N ARG A 199 0.60 -2.81 -21.81
CA ARG A 199 -0.44 -1.85 -22.23
C ARG A 199 0.01 -0.41 -22.33
N ILE A 200 1.01 -0.02 -21.54
CA ILE A 200 1.52 1.36 -21.55
C ILE A 200 2.72 1.46 -22.48
N LEU A 201 3.63 0.48 -22.41
CA LEU A 201 4.79 0.42 -23.31
C LEU A 201 4.52 -0.36 -24.61
N ASN A 202 3.38 -1.05 -24.73
CA ASN A 202 3.05 -1.93 -25.86
C ASN A 202 4.15 -2.98 -26.14
N SER A 203 4.80 -3.48 -25.07
CA SER A 203 5.86 -4.47 -25.16
C SER A 203 5.31 -5.86 -25.48
N SER A 204 5.98 -6.58 -26.37
CA SER A 204 5.74 -8.01 -26.63
C SER A 204 6.34 -8.93 -25.54
N PHE A 205 6.97 -8.35 -24.50
CA PHE A 205 7.68 -9.10 -23.46
C PHE A 205 7.26 -8.77 -22.01
N PRO A 206 5.97 -8.91 -21.66
CA PRO A 206 5.48 -8.60 -20.31
C PRO A 206 6.01 -9.56 -19.22
N TYR A 207 6.18 -10.85 -19.50
CA TYR A 207 6.73 -11.83 -18.55
C TYR A 207 8.23 -11.64 -18.34
N LEU A 208 8.99 -11.29 -19.38
CA LEU A 208 10.39 -10.87 -19.20
C LEU A 208 10.49 -9.64 -18.29
N SER A 209 9.57 -8.69 -18.42
CA SER A 209 9.54 -7.49 -17.56
C SER A 209 9.29 -7.86 -16.09
N MET A 210 8.34 -8.75 -15.83
CA MET A 210 8.11 -9.32 -14.49
C MET A 210 9.35 -10.03 -13.96
N PHE A 211 9.97 -10.88 -14.79
CA PHE A 211 11.13 -11.67 -14.43
C PHE A 211 12.33 -10.79 -14.07
N ILE A 212 12.63 -9.76 -14.88
CA ILE A 212 13.70 -8.80 -14.60
C ILE A 212 13.47 -8.12 -13.26
N PHE A 213 12.24 -7.63 -13.01
CA PHE A 213 11.92 -6.99 -11.73
C PHE A 213 12.06 -7.97 -10.56
N ALA A 214 11.52 -9.19 -10.69
CA ALA A 214 11.58 -10.23 -9.66
C ALA A 214 13.02 -10.67 -9.34
N MET A 215 13.92 -10.63 -10.32
CA MET A 215 15.35 -10.97 -10.16
C MET A 215 16.18 -9.87 -9.52
N LEU A 216 15.67 -8.64 -9.41
CA LEU A 216 16.38 -7.58 -8.70
C LEU A 216 16.60 -8.03 -7.24
N PRO A 217 17.85 -8.06 -6.73
CA PRO A 217 18.12 -8.57 -5.40
C PRO A 217 17.30 -7.88 -4.30
N THR A 218 17.05 -6.57 -4.46
CA THR A 218 16.23 -5.77 -3.57
C THR A 218 14.74 -6.11 -3.65
N ALA A 219 14.21 -6.35 -4.85
CA ALA A 219 12.80 -6.73 -5.01
C ALA A 219 12.55 -8.14 -4.44
N PHE A 220 13.47 -9.07 -4.72
CA PHE A 220 13.38 -10.43 -4.18
C PHE A 220 13.52 -10.45 -2.65
N SER A 221 14.47 -9.72 -2.07
CA SER A 221 14.62 -9.66 -0.61
C SER A 221 13.36 -9.10 0.06
N LEU A 222 12.78 -8.05 -0.52
CA LEU A 222 11.54 -7.47 -0.03
C LEU A 222 10.33 -8.41 -0.15
N SER A 223 10.35 -9.43 -1.01
CA SER A 223 9.22 -10.36 -1.15
C SER A 223 8.95 -11.18 0.11
N HIS A 224 9.94 -11.37 0.98
CA HIS A 224 9.87 -12.24 2.15
C HIS A 224 10.34 -11.56 3.43
N VAL A 225 10.24 -10.23 3.50
CA VAL A 225 10.57 -9.44 4.69
C VAL A 225 9.44 -8.44 4.97
N SER A 226 9.03 -8.30 6.22
CA SER A 226 7.89 -7.47 6.64
C SER A 226 8.23 -5.97 6.68
N TYR A 227 8.68 -5.40 5.56
CA TYR A 227 9.04 -3.98 5.42
C TYR A 227 7.91 -3.15 4.81
N ALA A 228 8.02 -1.83 4.90
CA ALA A 228 7.03 -0.89 4.34
C ALA A 228 7.20 -0.64 2.83
N ASP A 229 8.35 -1.02 2.26
CA ASP A 229 8.81 -0.61 0.92
C ASP A 229 7.88 -1.02 -0.22
N LEU A 230 7.37 -2.25 -0.21
CA LEU A 230 6.48 -2.74 -1.25
C LEU A 230 5.12 -2.03 -1.24
N TYR A 231 4.61 -1.67 -0.07
CA TYR A 231 3.39 -0.88 0.05
C TYR A 231 3.60 0.57 -0.40
N CYS A 232 4.74 1.17 -0.04
CA CYS A 232 5.09 2.50 -0.55
C CYS A 232 5.18 2.47 -2.09
N CYS A 233 5.85 1.46 -2.66
CA CYS A 233 5.93 1.25 -4.10
C CYS A 233 4.54 1.10 -4.73
N LEU A 234 3.71 0.22 -4.17
CA LEU A 234 2.32 -0.02 -4.59
C LEU A 234 1.51 1.29 -4.68
N TYR A 235 1.54 2.12 -3.63
CA TYR A 235 0.79 3.38 -3.59
C TYR A 235 1.36 4.43 -4.55
N VAL A 236 2.68 4.54 -4.67
CA VAL A 236 3.33 5.45 -5.64
C VAL A 236 2.94 5.06 -7.08
N LEU A 237 3.00 3.76 -7.40
CA LEU A 237 2.66 3.25 -8.73
C LEU A 237 1.16 3.43 -9.05
N ALA A 238 0.28 3.22 -8.08
CA ALA A 238 -1.15 3.47 -8.22
C ALA A 238 -1.45 4.97 -8.45
N ALA A 239 -0.84 5.84 -7.64
CA ALA A 239 -0.96 7.29 -7.78
C ALA A 239 -0.51 7.77 -9.17
N LEU A 240 0.67 7.32 -9.61
CA LEU A 240 1.24 7.67 -10.92
C LEU A 240 0.38 7.16 -12.07
N HIS A 241 -0.04 5.90 -12.01
CA HIS A 241 -0.88 5.29 -13.04
C HIS A 241 -2.19 6.08 -13.24
N LEU A 242 -2.87 6.40 -12.13
CA LEU A 242 -4.10 7.20 -12.16
C LEU A 242 -3.86 8.64 -12.58
N PHE A 243 -2.72 9.24 -12.21
CA PHE A 243 -2.35 10.57 -12.66
C PHE A 243 -2.23 10.64 -14.19
N ILE A 244 -1.54 9.68 -14.79
CA ILE A 244 -1.41 9.56 -16.25
C ILE A 244 -2.77 9.32 -16.91
N GLN A 245 -3.62 8.47 -16.32
CA GLN A 245 -4.99 8.27 -16.82
C GLN A 245 -5.83 9.56 -16.73
N TRP A 246 -5.68 10.32 -15.65
CA TRP A 246 -6.40 11.57 -15.45
C TRP A 246 -6.05 12.60 -16.53
N GLN A 247 -4.76 12.74 -16.90
CA GLN A 247 -4.33 13.64 -17.97
C GLN A 247 -5.04 13.34 -19.30
N LYS A 248 -5.32 12.05 -19.58
CA LYS A 248 -6.05 11.63 -20.78
C LYS A 248 -7.57 11.84 -20.67
N LYS A 249 -8.16 11.49 -19.52
CA LYS A 249 -9.63 11.45 -19.33
C LYS A 249 -10.23 12.74 -18.74
N ASN A 250 -9.43 13.64 -18.19
CA ASN A 250 -9.86 14.85 -17.48
C ASN A 250 -10.95 14.60 -16.40
N SER A 251 -10.89 13.46 -15.71
CA SER A 251 -11.94 13.01 -14.76
C SER A 251 -11.61 13.32 -13.30
N TYR A 252 -12.52 13.99 -12.58
CA TYR A 252 -12.35 14.31 -11.16
C TYR A 252 -12.21 13.07 -10.28
N THR A 253 -12.96 12.00 -10.55
CA THR A 253 -12.82 10.73 -9.82
C THR A 253 -11.39 10.18 -9.93
N VAL A 254 -10.79 10.24 -11.12
CA VAL A 254 -9.47 9.66 -11.37
C VAL A 254 -8.37 10.45 -10.65
N ILE A 255 -8.42 11.79 -10.66
CA ILE A 255 -7.45 12.62 -9.92
C ILE A 255 -7.66 12.50 -8.40
N MET A 256 -8.89 12.34 -7.92
CA MET A 256 -9.16 12.06 -6.50
C MET A 256 -8.59 10.71 -6.08
N LEU A 257 -8.71 9.67 -6.90
CA LEU A 257 -8.06 8.38 -6.61
C LEU A 257 -6.53 8.50 -6.63
N SER A 258 -5.96 9.24 -7.59
CA SER A 258 -4.52 9.52 -7.62
C SER A 258 -4.04 10.26 -6.36
N ALA A 259 -4.81 11.26 -5.91
CA ALA A 259 -4.56 12.00 -4.67
C ALA A 259 -4.67 11.09 -3.43
N TYR A 260 -5.68 10.22 -3.38
CA TYR A 260 -5.86 9.27 -2.29
C TYR A 260 -4.64 8.35 -2.13
N PHE A 261 -4.15 7.77 -3.22
CA PHE A 261 -2.93 6.95 -3.22
C PHE A 261 -1.67 7.77 -2.92
N THR A 262 -1.62 9.03 -3.33
CA THR A 262 -0.52 9.94 -2.94
C THR A 262 -0.49 10.13 -1.43
N GLY A 263 -1.65 10.33 -0.80
CA GLY A 263 -1.78 10.38 0.66
C GLY A 263 -1.35 9.08 1.34
N LEU A 264 -1.80 7.93 0.83
CA LEU A 264 -1.36 6.63 1.34
C LEU A 264 0.17 6.44 1.24
N ALA A 265 0.79 6.88 0.15
CA ALA A 265 2.24 6.80 -0.01
C ALA A 265 2.98 7.63 1.06
N ILE A 266 2.59 8.89 1.28
CA ILE A 266 3.22 9.75 2.31
C ILE A 266 2.92 9.29 3.74
N SER A 267 1.82 8.57 3.95
CA SER A 267 1.51 7.93 5.24
C SER A 267 2.29 6.61 5.46
N THR A 268 3.00 6.12 4.44
CA THR A 268 3.82 4.90 4.48
C THR A 268 5.30 5.20 4.67
N LYS A 269 5.85 6.20 3.95
CA LYS A 269 7.24 6.65 4.12
C LYS A 269 7.38 8.14 3.84
N TYR A 270 8.22 8.82 4.62
CA TYR A 270 8.55 10.23 4.38
C TYR A 270 9.23 10.47 3.02
N SER A 271 9.96 9.50 2.47
CA SER A 271 10.56 9.63 1.14
C SER A 271 9.52 9.86 0.04
N ALA A 272 8.27 9.47 0.26
CA ALA A 272 7.18 9.72 -0.67
C ALA A 272 6.66 11.17 -0.63
N LEU A 273 7.10 12.04 0.30
CA LEU A 273 6.67 13.44 0.37
C LEU A 273 6.98 14.25 -0.90
N ILE A 274 7.90 13.78 -1.74
CA ILE A 274 8.17 14.37 -3.05
C ILE A 274 7.00 14.16 -4.03
N LEU A 275 6.23 13.09 -3.88
CA LEU A 275 5.15 12.71 -4.79
C LEU A 275 4.05 13.78 -4.92
N PRO A 276 3.45 14.32 -3.83
CA PRO A 276 2.46 15.40 -3.97
C PRO A 276 3.04 16.64 -4.64
N LEU A 277 4.31 16.99 -4.41
CA LEU A 277 4.94 18.14 -5.07
C LEU A 277 5.05 17.92 -6.58
N LEU A 278 5.47 16.73 -7.01
CA LEU A 278 5.53 16.37 -8.43
C LEU A 278 4.14 16.32 -9.08
N ALA A 279 3.13 15.82 -8.38
CA ALA A 279 1.76 15.78 -8.88
C ALA A 279 1.17 17.20 -9.03
N LEU A 280 1.39 18.10 -8.07
CA LEU A 280 0.98 19.51 -8.17
C LEU A 280 1.67 20.20 -9.34
N LEU A 281 2.98 20.01 -9.51
CA LEU A 281 3.70 20.51 -10.68
C LEU A 281 3.13 19.93 -11.99
N GLY A 282 2.83 18.63 -12.02
CA GLY A 282 2.19 17.99 -13.17
C GLY A 282 0.80 18.56 -13.50
N ILE A 283 0.00 18.92 -12.49
CA ILE A 283 -1.29 19.59 -12.67
C ILE A 283 -1.06 20.98 -13.29
N LEU A 284 -0.12 21.76 -12.75
CA LEU A 284 0.22 23.08 -13.30
C LEU A 284 0.68 22.99 -14.76
N ILE A 285 1.56 22.02 -15.08
CA ILE A 285 2.03 21.79 -16.45
C ILE A 285 0.88 21.38 -17.37
N ASN A 286 -0.03 20.50 -16.92
CA ASN A 286 -1.18 20.06 -17.71
C ASN A 286 -2.12 21.22 -18.08
N PHE A 287 -2.19 22.26 -17.25
CA PHE A 287 -3.01 23.45 -17.47
C PHE A 287 -2.23 24.67 -17.99
N ARG A 288 -0.94 24.54 -18.33
CA ARG A 288 -0.08 25.70 -18.67
C ARG A 288 -0.59 26.54 -19.85
N GLU A 289 -1.18 25.88 -20.85
CA GLU A 289 -1.75 26.54 -22.04
C GLU A 289 -3.27 26.80 -21.88
N SER A 290 -3.87 26.30 -20.80
CA SER A 290 -5.30 26.43 -20.56
C SER A 290 -5.63 27.80 -19.98
N ARG A 291 -6.68 28.44 -20.50
CA ARG A 291 -7.23 29.68 -19.92
C ARG A 291 -8.23 29.41 -18.78
N ASP A 292 -8.58 28.15 -18.52
CA ASP A 292 -9.56 27.78 -17.50
C ASP A 292 -8.93 27.68 -16.10
N MET A 293 -8.72 28.85 -15.49
CA MET A 293 -8.17 28.96 -14.13
C MET A 293 -9.08 28.34 -13.07
N ARG A 294 -10.40 28.35 -13.29
CA ARG A 294 -11.36 27.77 -12.34
C ARG A 294 -11.17 26.26 -12.25
N LYS A 295 -11.05 25.58 -13.40
CA LYS A 295 -10.82 24.14 -13.45
C LYS A 295 -9.45 23.76 -12.87
N LEU A 296 -8.41 24.56 -13.13
CA LEU A 296 -7.10 24.39 -12.51
C LEU A 296 -7.19 24.46 -10.97
N LEU A 297 -7.71 25.56 -10.43
CA LEU A 297 -7.83 25.77 -8.98
C LEU A 297 -8.68 24.68 -8.32
N TYR A 298 -9.79 24.28 -8.95
CA TYR A 298 -10.63 23.21 -8.44
C TYR A 298 -9.90 21.85 -8.43
N THR A 299 -9.14 21.54 -9.48
CA THR A 299 -8.31 20.32 -9.55
C THR A 299 -7.23 20.32 -8.47
N LEU A 300 -6.50 21.43 -8.30
CA LEU A 300 -5.49 21.58 -7.26
C LEU A 300 -6.10 21.41 -5.88
N LEU A 301 -7.23 22.08 -5.61
CA LEU A 301 -7.92 22.01 -4.32
C LEU A 301 -8.38 20.59 -4.02
N LEU A 302 -9.03 19.91 -4.98
CA LEU A 302 -9.43 18.52 -4.82
C LEU A 302 -8.24 17.61 -4.54
N PHE A 303 -7.15 17.76 -5.29
CA PHE A 303 -5.95 16.93 -5.11
C PHE A 303 -5.34 17.14 -3.72
N VAL A 304 -5.17 18.39 -3.29
CA VAL A 304 -4.60 18.71 -1.97
C VAL A 304 -5.49 18.19 -0.84
N LEU A 305 -6.80 18.45 -0.91
CA LEU A 305 -7.74 18.03 0.14
C LEU A 305 -7.78 16.50 0.29
N VAL A 306 -7.84 15.76 -0.81
CA VAL A 306 -7.89 14.30 -0.76
C VAL A 306 -6.54 13.72 -0.31
N THR A 307 -5.42 14.24 -0.80
CA THR A 307 -4.08 13.83 -0.35
C THR A 307 -3.90 14.09 1.15
N PHE A 308 -4.37 15.24 1.64
CA PHE A 308 -4.31 15.58 3.05
C PHE A 308 -5.21 14.66 3.89
N ALA A 309 -6.42 14.36 3.41
CA ALA A 309 -7.37 13.52 4.13
C ALA A 309 -6.84 12.10 4.37
N SER A 310 -6.22 11.46 3.37
CA SER A 310 -5.65 10.11 3.55
C SER A 310 -4.21 10.14 4.11
N GLY A 311 -3.44 11.19 3.83
CA GLY A 311 -2.03 11.24 4.20
C GLY A 311 -1.74 11.79 5.60
N SER A 312 -2.57 12.69 6.12
CA SER A 312 -2.24 13.47 7.33
C SER A 312 -2.38 12.71 8.66
N LEU A 313 -3.06 11.55 8.66
CA LEU A 313 -3.42 10.81 9.87
C LEU A 313 -2.22 10.55 10.79
N PHE A 314 -1.10 10.08 10.23
CA PHE A 314 0.11 9.81 11.03
C PHE A 314 0.83 11.07 11.48
N TYR A 315 0.81 12.13 10.68
CA TYR A 315 1.40 13.42 11.06
C TYR A 315 0.64 14.05 12.23
N ILE A 316 -0.69 13.91 12.24
CA ILE A 316 -1.56 14.33 13.35
C ILE A 316 -1.27 13.47 14.60
N LYS A 317 -1.21 12.14 14.46
CA LYS A 317 -0.83 11.23 15.56
C LYS A 317 0.53 11.63 16.15
N ASN A 318 1.52 11.88 15.29
CA ASN A 318 2.87 12.24 15.70
C ASN A 318 2.88 13.57 16.47
N PHE A 319 2.14 14.57 15.98
CA PHE A 319 1.99 15.85 16.68
C PHE A 319 1.37 15.67 18.07
N ILE A 320 0.31 14.86 18.19
CA ILE A 320 -0.36 14.59 19.49
C ILE A 320 0.57 13.84 20.47
N LEU A 321 1.28 12.81 20.00
CA LEU A 321 2.09 11.95 20.87
C LEU A 321 3.45 12.55 21.23
N THR A 322 4.02 13.34 20.32
CA THR A 322 5.42 13.80 20.43
C THR A 322 5.58 15.31 20.41
N GLY A 323 4.56 16.07 19.99
CA GLY A 323 4.68 17.51 19.69
C GLY A 323 5.23 17.81 18.30
N ASN A 324 5.72 16.81 17.56
CA ASN A 324 6.35 16.97 16.26
C ASN A 324 5.62 16.16 15.17
N PRO A 325 5.04 16.79 14.13
CA PRO A 325 4.32 16.07 13.08
C PRO A 325 5.25 15.25 12.15
N LEU A 326 6.53 15.63 12.07
CA LEU A 326 7.55 15.02 11.22
C LEU A 326 8.61 14.29 12.05
N TYR A 327 8.26 13.83 13.25
CA TYR A 327 9.15 13.13 14.16
C TYR A 327 9.92 12.00 13.45
N PRO A 328 11.25 11.85 13.66
CA PRO A 328 12.11 12.63 14.55
C PRO A 328 12.74 13.88 13.91
N PHE A 329 12.39 14.23 12.67
CA PHE A 329 13.02 15.32 11.92
C PHE A 329 12.54 16.71 12.35
N PHE A 330 13.28 17.75 11.96
CA PHE A 330 12.95 19.15 12.24
C PHE A 330 12.79 19.46 13.74
N TYR A 331 13.58 18.82 14.59
CA TYR A 331 13.53 18.96 16.04
C TYR A 331 13.70 20.42 16.51
N GLU A 332 14.56 21.21 15.87
CA GLU A 332 14.74 22.62 16.22
C GLU A 332 13.47 23.46 16.06
N PHE A 333 12.55 23.07 15.18
CA PHE A 333 11.30 23.80 14.93
C PHE A 333 10.13 23.28 15.78
N PHE A 334 10.00 21.97 15.93
CA PHE A 334 8.85 21.35 16.59
C PHE A 334 9.14 20.72 17.96
N GLY A 335 10.42 20.56 18.31
CA GLY A 335 10.85 19.71 19.41
C GLY A 335 10.57 18.23 19.14
N GLY A 336 10.32 17.48 20.21
CA GLY A 336 9.97 16.07 20.14
C GLY A 336 10.12 15.39 21.49
N ARG A 337 9.01 14.88 22.04
CA ARG A 337 9.03 14.11 23.29
C ARG A 337 9.97 12.89 23.16
N GLY A 338 10.90 12.75 24.10
CA GLY A 338 11.81 11.61 24.17
C GLY A 338 12.96 11.62 23.15
N LEU A 339 13.20 12.76 22.49
CA LEU A 339 14.42 13.06 21.75
C LEU A 339 15.26 14.05 22.56
N ASP A 340 16.51 13.67 22.84
CA ASP A 340 17.53 14.59 23.32
C ASP A 340 18.17 15.32 22.12
N ARG A 341 18.62 16.56 22.32
CA ARG A 341 19.21 17.39 21.24
C ARG A 341 20.37 16.70 20.51
N GLU A 342 21.22 15.99 21.25
CA GLU A 342 22.36 15.27 20.67
C GLU A 342 21.92 14.15 19.72
N LEU A 343 20.85 13.41 20.07
CA LEU A 343 20.29 12.36 19.24
C LEU A 343 19.53 12.91 18.02
N ALA A 344 19.03 14.14 18.08
CA ALA A 344 18.33 14.80 16.98
C ALA A 344 19.27 15.43 15.92
N SER A 345 20.56 15.60 16.26
CA SER A 345 21.58 16.18 15.38
C SER A 345 22.34 15.16 14.51
N LEU A 346 22.06 13.88 14.69
CA LEU A 346 22.54 12.75 13.86
C LEU A 346 21.60 12.51 12.68
#